data_AF-A0A943BWZ0-F1
#
_entry.id   AF-A0A943BWZ0-F1
#
_cell.length_a   1.000
_cell.length_b   1.000
_cell.length_c   1.000
_cell.angle_alpha   90.00
_cell.angle_beta   90.00
_cell.angle_gamma   90.00
#
_symmetry.space_group_name_H-M   'P 1'
#
loop_
_entity.id
_entity.type
_entity.pdbx_description
1 polymer ?
#
loop_
_entity_poly.entity_id
_entity_poly.type
_entity_poly.pdbx_seq_one_letter_code
_entity_poly.pdbx_strand_id
1 'polypeptide(L)'
;MKYAGLLFVNAACAFAGVFAALRIREKSRVARLLIEMANMMESMLSFGSEDSVKIIRTLSNEKAFAELTFLKNMDIENIAVSTCLNESDNERTALLFKMLGSTDVPSMMNSIEGYKASMELSACKYDEYCKSHAKLFVAFGLLGGLLLTVLIL
;
A
#
# COMPACT_ATOMS: atom_id res chain seq x y z
N MET A 1 -18.22 -21.09 32.52
CA MET A 1 -17.33 -21.31 31.35
C MET A 1 -18.00 -21.01 30.01
N LYS A 2 -19.29 -21.33 29.78
CA LYS A 2 -20.00 -21.05 28.51
C LYS A 2 -20.07 -19.56 28.12
N TYR A 3 -20.45 -18.67 29.05
CA TYR A 3 -20.55 -17.23 28.78
C TYR A 3 -19.20 -16.54 28.50
N ALA A 4 -18.10 -17.06 29.07
CA ALA A 4 -16.77 -16.55 28.78
C ALA A 4 -16.32 -16.90 27.34
N GLY A 5 -16.66 -18.09 26.86
CA GLY A 5 -16.43 -18.49 25.45
C GLY A 5 -17.24 -17.64 24.47
N LEU A 6 -18.50 -17.34 24.81
CA LEU A 6 -19.36 -16.45 24.03
C LEU A 6 -18.83 -15.01 23.93
N LEU A 7 -18.33 -14.45 25.03
CA LEU A 7 -17.67 -13.14 25.02
C LEU A 7 -16.40 -13.15 24.15
N PHE A 8 -15.63 -14.24 24.21
CA PHE A 8 -14.42 -14.40 23.40
C PHE A 8 -14.71 -14.44 21.89
N VAL A 9 -15.75 -15.16 21.48
CA VAL A 9 -16.18 -15.23 20.06
C VAL A 9 -16.62 -13.86 19.55
N ASN A 10 -17.43 -13.13 20.31
CA ASN A 10 -17.84 -11.77 19.94
C ASN A 10 -16.65 -10.82 19.81
N ALA A 11 -15.71 -10.87 20.77
CA ALA A 11 -14.50 -10.06 20.72
C ALA A 11 -13.66 -10.38 19.49
N ALA A 12 -13.47 -11.67 19.17
CA ALA A 12 -12.72 -12.09 17.98
C ALA A 12 -13.36 -11.60 16.67
N CYS A 13 -14.68 -11.69 16.53
CA CYS A 13 -15.40 -11.22 15.34
C CYS A 13 -15.33 -9.68 15.20
N ALA A 14 -15.47 -8.95 16.31
CA ALA A 14 -15.31 -7.49 16.31
C ALA A 14 -13.89 -7.09 15.91
N PHE A 15 -12.87 -7.76 16.45
CA PHE A 15 -11.47 -7.54 16.09
C PHE A 15 -11.21 -7.82 14.61
N ALA A 16 -11.76 -8.88 14.04
CA ALA A 16 -11.62 -9.19 12.62
C ALA A 16 -12.20 -8.08 11.72
N GLY A 17 -13.37 -7.53 12.08
CA GLY A 17 -13.98 -6.41 11.38
C GLY A 17 -13.14 -5.13 11.43
N VAL A 18 -12.60 -4.80 12.60
CA VAL A 18 -11.69 -3.65 12.78
C VAL A 18 -10.38 -3.85 12.01
N PHE A 19 -9.80 -5.06 12.06
CA PHE A 19 -8.57 -5.40 11.36
C PHE A 19 -8.73 -5.28 9.84
N ALA A 20 -9.84 -5.75 9.28
CA ALA A 20 -10.16 -5.58 7.86
C ALA A 20 -10.21 -4.10 7.45
N ALA A 21 -10.83 -3.25 8.28
CA ALA A 21 -10.88 -1.81 8.04
C ALA A 21 -9.49 -1.15 8.09
N LEU A 22 -8.63 -1.54 9.05
CA LEU A 22 -7.25 -1.04 9.16
C LEU A 22 -6.42 -1.41 7.93
N ARG A 23 -6.54 -2.64 7.43
CA ARG A 23 -5.80 -3.12 6.26
C ARG A 23 -6.11 -2.31 5.01
N ILE A 24 -7.36 -1.87 4.84
CA ILE A 24 -7.76 -1.02 3.71
C ILE A 24 -7.17 0.39 3.85
N ARG A 25 -7.16 0.94 5.07
CA ARG A 25 -6.54 2.23 5.34
C ARG A 25 -5.04 2.21 5.09
N GLU A 26 -4.38 1.10 5.42
CA GLU A 26 -2.97 0.87 5.13
C GLU A 26 -2.68 0.92 3.62
N LYS A 27 -3.53 0.31 2.77
CA LYS A 27 -3.40 0.42 1.31
C LYS A 27 -3.39 1.86 0.82
N SER A 28 -4.32 2.69 1.30
CA SER A 28 -4.35 4.11 0.91
C SER A 28 -3.09 4.85 1.35
N ARG A 29 -2.57 4.55 2.55
CA ARG A 29 -1.31 5.13 3.06
C ARG A 29 -0.11 4.74 2.19
N VAL A 30 0.04 3.45 1.87
CA VAL A 30 1.15 2.96 1.05
C VAL A 30 1.09 3.55 -0.36
N ALA A 31 -0.10 3.66 -0.96
CA ALA A 31 -0.25 4.30 -2.27
C ALA A 31 0.19 5.79 -2.24
N ARG A 32 -0.11 6.53 -1.17
CA ARG A 32 0.35 7.92 -1.01
C ARG A 32 1.86 8.01 -0.80
N LEU A 33 2.45 7.14 0.00
CA LEU A 33 3.90 7.06 0.17
C LEU A 33 4.61 6.78 -1.16
N LEU A 34 4.03 5.93 -2.01
CA LEU A 34 4.54 5.66 -3.35
C LEU A 34 4.47 6.88 -4.28
N ILE A 35 3.46 7.75 -4.14
CA ILE A 35 3.38 9.03 -4.87
C ILE A 35 4.46 9.99 -4.38
N GLU A 36 4.66 10.10 -3.06
CA GLU A 36 5.73 10.94 -2.48
C GLU A 36 7.12 10.47 -2.91
N MET A 37 7.34 9.15 -2.95
CA MET A 37 8.56 8.55 -3.48
C MET A 37 8.78 8.92 -4.95
N ALA A 38 7.72 8.86 -5.77
CA ALA A 38 7.80 9.24 -7.18
C ALA A 38 8.08 10.74 -7.37
N ASN A 39 7.50 11.62 -6.55
CA ASN A 39 7.82 13.06 -6.55
C ASN A 39 9.29 13.32 -6.18
N MET A 40 9.83 12.59 -5.20
CA MET A 40 11.24 12.71 -4.84
C MET A 40 12.15 12.20 -5.98
N MET A 41 11.77 11.09 -6.62
CA MET A 41 12.47 10.54 -7.79
C MET A 41 12.52 11.54 -8.96
N GLU A 42 11.38 12.17 -9.27
CA GLU A 42 11.26 13.22 -10.27
C GLU A 42 12.15 14.43 -9.96
N SER A 43 12.15 14.87 -8.70
CA SER A 43 13.02 15.96 -8.24
C SER A 43 14.50 15.60 -8.44
N MET A 44 14.94 14.41 -8.04
CA MET A 44 16.33 13.98 -8.20
C MET A 44 16.75 13.89 -9.68
N LEU A 45 15.86 13.42 -10.56
CA LEU A 45 16.10 13.36 -12.01
C LEU A 45 16.11 14.74 -12.69
N SER A 46 15.30 15.68 -12.20
CA SER A 46 15.22 17.03 -12.75
C SER A 46 16.44 17.89 -12.39
N PHE A 47 16.99 17.70 -11.18
CA PHE A 47 18.09 18.52 -10.67
C PHE A 47 19.47 17.86 -10.80
N GLY A 48 19.55 16.55 -11.04
CA GLY A 48 20.80 15.81 -10.97
C GLY A 48 21.09 14.95 -12.20
N SER A 49 22.37 14.86 -12.59
CA SER A 49 22.89 13.77 -13.43
C SER A 49 23.05 12.48 -12.60
N GLU A 50 22.11 12.22 -11.69
CA GLU A 50 22.26 11.11 -10.75
C GLU A 50 21.95 9.79 -11.44
N ASP A 51 22.86 8.84 -11.25
CA ASP A 51 22.70 7.47 -11.71
C ASP A 51 21.49 6.82 -11.02
N SER A 52 20.77 5.94 -11.73
CA SER A 52 19.57 5.23 -11.24
C SER A 52 19.83 4.52 -9.90
N VAL A 53 21.03 3.96 -9.75
CA VAL A 53 21.50 3.30 -8.53
C VAL A 53 21.57 4.27 -7.35
N LYS A 54 22.00 5.51 -7.59
CA LYS A 54 22.12 6.53 -6.54
C LYS A 54 20.73 6.97 -6.07
N ILE A 55 19.80 7.15 -7.00
CA ILE A 55 18.40 7.46 -6.72
C ILE A 55 17.78 6.37 -5.83
N ILE A 56 17.92 5.09 -6.19
CA ILE A 56 17.37 3.97 -5.40
C ILE A 56 17.99 3.95 -3.99
N ARG A 57 19.32 4.13 -3.88
CA ARG A 57 19.99 4.17 -2.57
C ARG A 57 19.49 5.32 -1.70
N THR A 58 19.32 6.51 -2.26
CA THR A 58 18.76 7.66 -1.54
C THR A 58 17.34 7.35 -1.04
N LEU A 59 16.46 6.82 -1.90
CA LEU A 59 15.11 6.42 -1.51
C LEU A 59 15.10 5.35 -0.42
N SER A 60 16.02 4.38 -0.47
CA SER A 60 16.09 3.30 0.53
C SER A 60 16.52 3.77 1.93
N ASN A 61 17.29 4.86 1.99
CA ASN A 61 17.82 5.43 3.23
C ASN A 61 16.89 6.47 3.86
N GLU A 62 15.91 6.95 3.12
CA GLU A 62 14.95 7.93 3.61
C GLU A 62 14.01 7.34 4.65
N LYS A 63 13.91 8.01 5.80
CA LYS A 63 13.07 7.54 6.92
C LYS A 63 11.58 7.55 6.56
N ALA A 64 11.17 8.47 5.68
CA ALA A 64 9.80 8.57 5.19
C ALA A 64 9.34 7.29 4.48
N PHE A 65 10.26 6.57 3.84
CA PHE A 65 9.97 5.35 3.08
C PHE A 65 10.32 4.06 3.82
N ALA A 66 10.56 4.12 5.13
CA ALA A 66 10.91 2.95 5.93
C ALA A 66 9.85 1.82 5.87
N GLU A 67 8.58 2.16 5.62
CA GLU A 67 7.47 1.23 5.45
C GLU A 67 7.51 0.48 4.11
N LEU A 68 8.18 1.04 3.10
CA LEU A 68 8.38 0.44 1.78
C LEU A 68 9.55 -0.55 1.85
N THR A 69 9.32 -1.68 2.52
CA THR A 69 10.36 -2.71 2.77
C THR A 69 11.03 -3.22 1.49
N PHE A 70 10.33 -3.22 0.35
CA PHE A 70 10.89 -3.61 -0.94
C PHE A 70 12.06 -2.73 -1.38
N LEU A 71 12.13 -1.46 -0.96
CA LEU A 71 13.25 -0.56 -1.30
C LEU A 71 14.57 -1.01 -0.66
N LYS A 72 14.51 -1.65 0.52
CA LYS A 72 15.71 -2.10 1.25
C LYS A 72 16.32 -3.36 0.64
N ASN A 73 15.49 -4.19 0.05
CA ASN A 73 15.87 -5.48 -0.53
C ASN A 73 15.78 -5.47 -2.07
N MET A 74 15.80 -4.28 -2.68
CA MET A 74 15.63 -4.14 -4.12
C MET A 74 16.87 -4.67 -4.83
N ASP A 75 16.68 -5.71 -5.63
CA ASP A 75 17.65 -6.14 -6.62
C ASP A 75 17.35 -5.44 -7.95
N ILE A 76 18.38 -4.83 -8.54
CA ILE A 76 18.27 -4.06 -9.78
C ILE A 76 18.06 -5.01 -10.98
N GLU A 77 18.58 -6.25 -10.91
CA GLU A 77 18.43 -7.23 -11.98
C GLU A 77 17.05 -7.91 -11.95
N ASN A 78 16.48 -8.11 -10.76
CA ASN A 78 15.18 -8.74 -10.58
C ASN A 78 14.26 -7.94 -9.65
N ILE A 79 13.75 -6.83 -10.18
CA ILE A 79 12.89 -5.91 -9.45
C ILE A 79 11.54 -6.59 -9.15
N ALA A 80 11.40 -7.05 -7.92
CA ALA A 80 10.16 -7.57 -7.35
C ALA A 80 9.64 -6.60 -6.27
N VAL A 81 8.46 -6.04 -6.50
CA VAL A 81 7.80 -5.15 -5.54
C VAL A 81 6.67 -5.92 -4.87
N SER A 82 6.75 -6.04 -3.54
CA SER A 82 5.70 -6.63 -2.72
C SER A 82 5.26 -5.63 -1.67
N THR A 83 4.01 -5.17 -1.77
CA THR A 83 3.38 -4.30 -0.77
C THR A 83 1.98 -4.81 -0.43
N CYS A 84 1.30 -4.14 0.49
CA CYS A 84 -0.10 -4.43 0.82
C CYS A 84 -1.09 -4.07 -0.31
N LEU A 85 -0.65 -3.40 -1.37
CA LEU A 85 -1.46 -3.02 -2.53
C LEU A 85 -1.86 -4.23 -3.38
N ASN A 86 -2.77 -4.00 -4.33
CA ASN A 86 -3.15 -5.03 -5.29
C ASN A 86 -1.97 -5.34 -6.23
N GLU A 87 -1.95 -6.55 -6.79
CA GLU A 87 -0.88 -7.04 -7.67
C GLU A 87 -0.63 -6.11 -8.86
N SER A 88 -1.70 -5.60 -9.49
CA SER A 88 -1.58 -4.62 -10.58
C SER A 88 -0.82 -3.34 -10.21
N ASP A 89 -0.98 -2.86 -8.97
CA ASP A 89 -0.27 -1.66 -8.50
C ASP A 89 1.18 -1.98 -8.12
N ASN A 90 1.43 -3.17 -7.58
CA ASN A 90 2.78 -3.69 -7.35
C ASN A 90 3.55 -3.85 -8.68
N GLU A 91 2.91 -4.41 -9.71
CA GLU A 91 3.48 -4.54 -11.06
C GLU A 91 3.81 -3.18 -11.67
N ARG A 92 2.92 -2.18 -11.55
CA ARG A 92 3.18 -0.81 -12.00
C ARG A 92 4.37 -0.18 -11.28
N THR A 93 4.49 -0.42 -9.97
CA THR A 93 5.62 0.06 -9.18
C THR A 93 6.91 -0.62 -9.64
N ALA A 94 6.89 -1.93 -9.84
CA ALA A 94 8.04 -2.67 -10.37
C ALA A 94 8.45 -2.17 -11.77
N LEU A 95 7.48 -1.87 -12.63
CA LEU A 95 7.69 -1.34 -13.98
C LEU A 95 8.35 0.04 -13.94
N LEU A 96 7.93 0.94 -13.03
CA LEU A 96 8.60 2.23 -12.83
C LEU A 96 10.09 2.04 -12.53
N PHE A 97 10.42 1.16 -11.59
CA PHE A 97 11.82 0.89 -11.22
C PHE A 97 12.60 0.18 -12.34
N LYS A 98 11.94 -0.66 -13.16
CA LYS A 98 12.58 -1.25 -14.36
C LYS A 98 12.94 -0.21 -15.41
N MET A 99 12.13 0.84 -15.54
CA MET A 99 12.39 1.94 -16.47
C MET A 99 13.50 2.89 -16.00
N LEU A 100 13.77 2.88 -14.69
CA LEU A 100 14.79 3.71 -14.05
C LEU A 100 16.19 3.24 -14.49
N GLY A 101 16.86 4.04 -15.32
CA GLY A 101 18.20 3.73 -15.85
C GLY A 101 18.22 3.00 -17.20
N SER A 102 17.07 2.56 -17.71
CA SER A 102 16.94 1.96 -19.05
C SER A 102 16.41 2.94 -20.12
N THR A 103 15.98 4.13 -19.70
CA THR A 103 15.27 5.11 -20.52
C THR A 103 15.89 6.49 -20.32
N ASP A 104 15.81 7.37 -21.32
CA ASP A 104 16.29 8.74 -21.19
C ASP A 104 15.48 9.55 -20.18
N VAL A 105 16.08 10.62 -19.64
CA VAL A 105 15.48 11.43 -18.57
C VAL A 105 14.10 11.97 -18.95
N PRO A 106 13.88 12.59 -20.12
CA PRO A 106 12.54 13.04 -20.54
C PRO A 106 11.49 11.93 -20.56
N SER A 107 11.79 10.78 -21.15
CA SER A 107 10.88 9.63 -21.14
C SER A 107 10.63 9.10 -19.73
N MET A 108 11.65 9.10 -18.88
CA MET A 108 11.50 8.71 -17.47
C MET A 108 10.59 9.68 -16.71
N MET A 109 10.66 10.99 -16.96
CA MET A 109 9.75 11.96 -16.35
C MET A 109 8.29 11.71 -16.74
N ASN A 110 8.03 11.45 -18.02
CA ASN A 110 6.68 11.09 -18.47
C ASN A 110 6.18 9.80 -17.81
N SER A 111 7.06 8.80 -17.65
CA SER A 111 6.73 7.55 -16.94
C SER A 111 6.41 7.79 -15.47
N ILE A 112 7.16 8.67 -14.79
CA ILE A 112 6.89 9.06 -13.40
C ILE A 112 5.56 9.80 -13.28
N GLU A 113 5.25 10.74 -14.17
CA GLU A 113 3.95 11.42 -14.19
C GLU A 113 2.78 10.44 -14.39
N GLY A 114 2.89 9.55 -15.38
CA GLY A 114 1.88 8.52 -15.62
C GLY A 114 1.70 7.58 -14.42
N TYR A 115 2.80 7.22 -13.77
CA TYR A 115 2.78 6.43 -12.53
C TYR A 115 2.07 7.18 -11.39
N LYS A 116 2.40 8.46 -11.16
CA LYS A 116 1.76 9.30 -10.13
C LYS A 116 0.25 9.36 -10.35
N ALA A 117 -0.19 9.68 -11.57
CA ALA A 117 -1.60 9.75 -11.91
C ALA A 117 -2.32 8.41 -11.69
N SER A 118 -1.70 7.30 -12.09
CA SER A 118 -2.25 5.96 -11.83
C SER A 118 -2.35 5.65 -10.34
N MET A 119 -1.34 6.02 -9.55
CA MET A 119 -1.30 5.74 -8.12
C MET A 119 -2.27 6.63 -7.35
N GLU A 120 -2.51 7.87 -7.79
CA GLU A 120 -3.56 8.75 -7.26
C GLU A 120 -4.95 8.15 -7.45
N LEU A 121 -5.23 7.60 -8.64
CA LEU A 121 -6.49 6.89 -8.91
C LEU A 121 -6.63 5.67 -7.99
N SER A 122 -5.57 4.89 -7.80
CA SER A 122 -5.59 3.75 -6.87
C SER A 122 -5.77 4.20 -5.42
N ALA A 123 -5.07 5.26 -4.97
CA ALA A 123 -5.22 5.82 -3.63
C ALA A 123 -6.64 6.32 -3.35
N CYS A 124 -7.27 6.97 -4.34
CA CYS A 124 -8.66 7.41 -4.27
C CYS A 124 -9.61 6.21 -4.16
N LYS A 125 -9.43 5.19 -4.99
CA LYS A 125 -10.21 3.94 -4.90
C LYS A 125 -10.10 3.27 -3.53
N TYR A 126 -8.89 3.22 -2.96
CA TYR A 126 -8.70 2.66 -1.61
C TYR A 126 -9.39 3.51 -0.53
N ASP A 127 -9.36 4.83 -0.65
CA ASP A 127 -10.01 5.75 0.30
C ASP A 127 -11.55 5.67 0.19
N GLU A 128 -12.11 5.64 -1.01
CA GLU A 128 -13.53 5.44 -1.25
C GLU A 128 -14.00 4.08 -0.74
N TYR A 129 -13.23 3.02 -1.03
CA TYR A 129 -13.53 1.69 -0.52
C TYR A 129 -13.49 1.66 1.00
N CYS A 130 -12.52 2.34 1.63
CA CYS A 130 -12.46 2.50 3.08
C CYS A 130 -13.70 3.23 3.62
N LYS A 131 -14.06 4.38 3.05
CA LYS A 131 -15.21 5.19 3.49
C LYS A 131 -16.53 4.44 3.37
N SER A 132 -16.71 3.73 2.26
CA SER A 132 -17.93 2.97 1.97
C SER A 132 -18.02 1.69 2.80
N HIS A 133 -16.93 0.93 2.94
CA HIS A 133 -16.98 -0.43 3.48
C HIS A 133 -16.42 -0.59 4.89
N ALA A 134 -15.64 0.34 5.44
CA ALA A 134 -15.10 0.19 6.81
C ALA A 134 -16.20 0.10 7.87
N LYS A 135 -17.28 0.87 7.73
CA LYS A 135 -18.46 0.78 8.61
C LYS A 135 -19.17 -0.56 8.46
N LEU A 136 -19.25 -1.08 7.25
CA LEU A 136 -19.80 -2.40 6.96
C LEU A 136 -18.95 -3.51 7.59
N PHE A 137 -17.62 -3.49 7.48
CA PHE A 137 -16.75 -4.49 8.10
C PHE A 137 -16.87 -4.52 9.62
N VAL A 138 -16.95 -3.34 10.26
CA VAL A 138 -17.16 -3.25 11.71
C VAL A 138 -18.56 -3.75 12.08
N ALA A 139 -19.60 -3.38 11.33
CA ALA A 139 -20.96 -3.84 11.57
C ALA A 139 -21.09 -5.36 11.38
N PHE A 140 -20.49 -5.94 10.33
CA PHE A 140 -20.46 -7.39 10.12
C PHE A 140 -19.68 -8.12 11.21
N GLY A 141 -18.58 -7.56 11.71
CA GLY A 141 -17.84 -8.14 12.84
C GLY A 141 -18.69 -8.22 14.11
N LEU A 142 -19.43 -7.14 14.43
CA LEU A 142 -20.30 -7.09 15.61
C LEU A 142 -21.55 -7.97 15.44
N LEU A 143 -22.25 -7.85 14.32
CA LEU A 143 -23.47 -8.62 14.04
C LEU A 143 -23.18 -10.11 13.82
N GLY A 144 -22.06 -10.45 13.19
CA GLY A 144 -21.62 -11.82 13.00
C GLY A 144 -21.31 -12.52 14.32
N GLY A 145 -20.64 -11.83 15.25
CA GLY A 145 -20.42 -12.33 16.61
C GLY A 145 -21.74 -12.61 17.35
N LEU A 146 -22.70 -11.68 17.25
CA LEU A 146 -24.03 -11.82 17.85
C LEU A 146 -24.85 -12.96 17.23
N LEU A 147 -24.75 -13.18 15.92
CA LEU A 147 -25.42 -14.31 15.24
C LEU A 147 -24.85 -15.65 15.70
N LEU A 148 -23.52 -15.78 15.74
CA LEU A 148 -22.82 -16.96 16.25
C LEU A 148 -23.17 -17.23 17.70
N THR A 149 -23.31 -16.17 18.49
CA THR A 149 -23.78 -16.24 19.88
C THR A 149 -25.15 -16.88 19.98
N VAL A 150 -26.12 -16.44 19.18
CA VAL A 150 -27.49 -16.99 19.17
C VAL A 150 -27.52 -18.44 18.68
N LEU A 151 -26.68 -18.81 17.72
CA LEU A 151 -26.60 -20.18 17.18
C LEU A 151 -25.93 -21.18 18.14
N ILE A 152 -25.01 -20.71 18.97
CA ILE A 152 -24.24 -21.55 19.92
C ILE A 152 -24.94 -21.64 21.29
N LEU A 153 -25.82 -20.68 21.61
CA LEU A 153 -26.63 -20.66 22.83
C LEU A 153 -27.62 -21.83 22.86
#